data_AF-K9FJN8-F1
#
_entry.id   AF-K9FJN8-F1
#
_cell.length_a   1.000
_cell.length_b   1.000
_cell.length_c   1.000
_cell.angle_alpha   90.00
_cell.angle_beta   90.00
_cell.angle_gamma   90.00
#
_symmetry.space_group_name_H-M   'P 1'
#
loop_
_entity.id
_entity.type
_entity.pdbx_description
1 polymer ?
#
loop_
_entity_poly.entity_id
_entity_poly.type
_entity_poly.pdbx_seq_one_letter_code
_entity_poly.pdbx_strand_id
1 'polypeptide(L)'
;MFEVSLVALPVLGPVQITSLVIGLLLVVYISYILYFHPLSQYPGPKIASLTSLWRAYYVYKLVLHEKLVELHQQYGPVVRIGPNHLHFWDGEAIAPIYKGGRKMGKTEFYDAFTAFNPNLFGGRDEDVKKAPPDLIRPPAEQEQVHSLRRRQLAHGFSQASVENFEPLINGHIKILLNKLNKFAQTEEVFDLKSTISYFVLDILGEVAFSRPFNAQVRGEADEIHAINDHILLSCVVGELPFQALSTFLARWSPVSWMRKLGKSRNNLKATCSECVSNKINNASDRRDLLQSLVTAKDVETGASLTEQEINSEAFAML
;
A
#
# COMPACT_ATOMS: atom_id res chain seq x y z
N MET A 1 19.89 69.11 22.87
CA MET A 1 19.12 68.85 21.64
C MET A 1 19.71 67.56 21.07
N PHE A 2 19.10 66.40 21.31
CA PHE A 2 19.59 65.11 20.80
C PHE A 2 18.86 64.82 19.49
N GLU A 3 19.56 64.94 18.36
CA GLU A 3 19.07 64.45 17.07
C GLU A 3 19.18 62.92 17.08
N VAL A 4 18.04 62.25 17.18
CA VAL A 4 17.94 60.81 16.92
C VAL A 4 17.95 60.65 15.40
N SER A 5 19.10 60.35 14.81
CA SER A 5 19.17 59.90 13.42
C SER A 5 18.36 58.61 13.28
N LEU A 6 17.18 58.71 12.68
CA LEU A 6 16.40 57.57 12.22
C LEU A 6 17.24 56.83 11.17
N VAL A 7 17.90 55.75 11.59
CA VAL A 7 18.55 54.82 10.68
C VAL A 7 17.46 54.27 9.76
N ALA A 8 17.49 54.68 8.48
CA ALA A 8 16.58 54.16 7.48
C ALA A 8 16.79 52.65 7.39
N LEU A 9 15.79 51.88 7.85
CA LEU A 9 15.81 50.44 7.69
C LEU A 9 15.90 50.14 6.19
N PRO A 10 16.83 49.27 5.76
CA PRO A 10 16.96 48.93 4.35
C PRO A 10 15.63 48.36 3.87
N VAL A 11 15.11 48.91 2.76
CA VAL A 11 13.90 48.39 2.12
C VAL A 11 14.19 46.97 1.67
N LEU A 12 13.57 45.99 2.34
CA LEU A 12 13.77 44.59 2.03
C LEU A 12 13.19 44.29 0.64
N GLY A 13 13.99 43.68 -0.22
CA GLY A 13 13.53 43.17 -1.50
C GLY A 13 12.55 42.00 -1.32
N PRO A 14 11.75 41.67 -2.35
CA PRO A 14 10.74 40.60 -2.28
C PRO A 14 11.33 39.25 -1.87
N VAL A 15 12.56 38.92 -2.30
CA VAL A 15 13.26 37.67 -1.93
C VAL A 15 13.64 37.62 -0.45
N GLN A 16 14.02 38.75 0.14
CA GLN A 16 14.37 38.84 1.56
C GLN A 16 13.11 38.72 2.42
N ILE A 17 12.02 39.37 2.01
CA ILE A 17 10.72 39.27 2.66
C ILE A 17 10.22 37.82 2.63
N THR A 18 10.24 37.15 1.46
CA THR A 18 9.80 35.75 1.36
C THR A 18 10.66 34.81 2.22
N SER A 19 11.98 35.00 2.23
CA SER A 19 12.90 34.20 3.05
C SER A 19 12.63 34.38 4.56
N LEU A 20 12.37 35.61 5.01
CA LEU A 20 12.02 35.90 6.40
C LEU A 20 10.67 35.29 6.79
N VAL A 21 9.67 35.38 5.91
CA VAL A 21 8.36 34.77 6.15
C VAL A 21 8.47 33.25 6.25
N ILE A 22 9.21 32.60 5.34
CA ILE A 22 9.44 31.15 5.40
C ILE A 22 10.18 30.78 6.68
N GLY A 23 11.24 31.52 7.04
CA GLY A 23 11.99 31.30 8.28
C GLY A 23 11.10 31.41 9.51
N LEU A 24 10.26 32.44 9.60
CA LEU A 24 9.30 32.62 10.68
C LEU A 24 8.30 31.47 10.76
N LEU A 25 7.71 31.07 9.62
CA LEU A 25 6.78 29.94 9.56
C LEU A 25 7.42 28.63 10.02
N LEU A 26 8.68 28.37 9.64
CA LEU A 26 9.43 27.19 10.08
C LEU A 26 9.66 27.20 11.59
N VAL A 27 10.06 28.34 12.16
CA VAL A 27 10.27 28.48 13.61
C VAL A 27 8.97 28.26 14.37
N VAL A 28 7.85 28.85 13.91
CA VAL A 28 6.52 28.64 14.49
C VAL A 28 6.12 27.17 14.41
N TYR A 29 6.28 26.55 13.25
CA TYR A 29 5.96 25.14 13.03
C TYR A 29 6.77 24.21 13.95
N ILE A 30 8.09 24.35 13.99
CA ILE A 30 8.99 23.53 14.82
C ILE A 30 8.62 23.69 16.30
N SER A 31 8.42 24.93 16.76
CA SER A 31 8.07 25.23 18.14
C SER A 31 6.72 24.60 18.51
N TYR A 32 5.72 24.73 17.64
CA TYR A 32 4.42 24.11 17.84
C TYR A 32 4.53 22.58 17.93
N ILE A 33 5.19 21.94 16.96
CA ILE A 33 5.29 20.48 16.88
C ILE A 33 6.02 19.86 18.09
N LEU A 34 7.07 20.54 18.58
CA LEU A 34 7.90 20.03 19.66
C LEU A 34 7.31 20.30 21.05
N TYR A 35 6.60 21.41 21.26
CA TYR A 35 6.17 21.81 22.60
C TYR A 35 4.65 21.81 22.78
N PHE A 36 3.87 22.19 21.77
CA PHE A 36 2.44 22.47 21.92
C PHE A 36 1.53 21.44 21.23
N HIS A 37 2.09 20.61 20.34
CA HIS A 37 1.34 19.57 19.65
C HIS A 37 0.78 18.54 20.65
N PRO A 38 -0.44 18.01 20.48
CA PRO A 38 -1.01 17.01 21.40
C PRO A 38 -0.14 15.76 21.58
N LEU A 39 0.70 15.45 20.59
CA LEU A 39 1.65 14.33 20.63
C LEU A 39 3.05 14.71 21.16
N SER A 40 3.29 15.95 21.59
CA SER A 40 4.62 16.39 22.10
C SER A 40 5.05 15.64 23.37
N GLN A 41 4.09 15.13 24.14
CA GLN A 41 4.34 14.33 25.34
C GLN A 41 4.93 12.94 25.04
N TYR A 42 4.80 12.43 23.81
CA TYR A 42 5.32 11.12 23.45
C TYR A 42 6.78 11.19 23.00
N PRO A 43 7.65 10.30 23.51
CA PRO A 43 9.06 10.32 23.19
C PRO A 43 9.34 9.83 21.76
N GLY A 44 10.51 10.18 21.22
CA GLY A 44 10.96 9.72 19.90
C GLY A 44 11.98 10.66 19.27
N PRO A 45 12.48 10.33 18.07
CA PRO A 45 13.42 11.20 17.36
C PRO A 45 12.76 12.56 17.04
N LYS A 46 13.43 13.66 17.41
CA LYS A 46 12.91 15.02 17.14
C LYS A 46 12.61 15.24 15.66
N ILE A 47 13.47 14.74 14.78
CA ILE A 47 13.27 14.86 13.33
C ILE A 47 12.04 14.06 12.84
N ALA A 48 11.74 12.91 13.44
CA ALA A 48 10.53 12.15 13.13
C ALA A 48 9.27 12.91 13.53
N SER A 49 9.33 13.65 14.64
CA SER A 49 8.22 14.53 15.07
C SER A 49 7.96 15.66 14.06
N LEU A 50 8.99 16.15 13.36
CA LEU A 50 8.89 17.28 12.44
C LEU A 50 8.46 16.90 11.02
N THR A 51 8.68 15.67 10.57
CA THR A 51 8.36 15.30 9.19
C THR A 51 8.21 13.78 9.02
N SER A 52 7.27 13.38 8.15
CA SER A 52 7.13 11.98 7.74
C SER A 52 8.24 11.50 6.80
N LEU A 53 9.04 12.44 6.23
CA LEU A 53 10.19 12.10 5.39
C LEU A 53 11.23 11.26 6.13
N TRP A 54 11.33 11.41 7.45
CA TRP A 54 12.17 10.56 8.28
C TRP A 54 11.78 9.08 8.13
N ARG A 55 10.47 8.77 8.19
CA ARG A 55 9.97 7.40 8.03
C ARG A 55 10.12 6.93 6.60
N ALA A 56 9.76 7.77 5.62
CA ALA A 56 9.94 7.48 4.20
C ALA A 56 11.38 7.09 3.86
N TYR A 57 12.38 7.74 4.47
CA TYR A 57 13.79 7.39 4.32
C TYR A 57 14.10 5.98 4.81
N TYR A 58 13.65 5.60 6.00
CA TYR A 58 13.89 4.25 6.54
C TYR A 58 13.12 3.16 5.80
N VAL A 59 11.92 3.47 5.27
CA VAL A 59 11.18 2.59 4.36
C VAL A 59 11.97 2.38 3.08
N TYR A 60 12.44 3.46 2.44
CA TYR A 60 13.27 3.39 1.24
C TYR A 60 14.55 2.57 1.46
N LYS A 61 15.14 2.65 2.66
CA LYS A 61 16.32 1.86 3.05
C LYS A 61 15.99 0.42 3.45
N LEU A 62 14.72 0.02 3.49
CA LEU A 62 14.24 -1.31 3.87
C LEU A 62 14.57 -1.72 5.32
N VAL A 63 14.86 -0.76 6.20
CA VAL A 63 15.32 -1.01 7.59
C VAL A 63 14.45 -0.29 8.63
N LEU A 64 13.23 0.14 8.26
CA LEU A 64 12.31 0.77 9.21
C LEU A 64 12.01 -0.16 10.40
N HIS A 65 11.78 -1.45 10.15
CA HIS A 65 11.46 -2.42 11.21
C HIS A 65 12.57 -2.53 12.26
N GLU A 66 13.84 -2.62 11.83
CA GLU A 66 15.00 -2.59 12.75
C GLU A 66 15.07 -1.28 13.52
N LYS A 67 14.84 -0.15 12.83
CA LYS A 67 14.84 1.16 13.48
C LYS A 67 13.73 1.28 14.52
N LEU A 68 12.55 0.72 14.27
CA LEU A 68 11.45 0.72 15.23
C LEU A 68 11.80 -0.09 16.48
N VAL A 69 12.45 -1.25 16.33
CA VAL A 69 12.93 -2.04 17.48
C VAL A 69 13.91 -1.22 18.32
N GLU A 70 14.91 -0.59 17.70
CA GLU A 70 15.88 0.29 18.39
C GLU A 70 15.17 1.42 19.14
N LEU A 71 14.21 2.09 18.49
CA LEU A 71 13.51 3.21 19.09
C LEU A 71 12.67 2.79 20.29
N HIS A 72 11.99 1.64 20.23
CA HIS A 72 11.22 1.17 21.36
C HIS A 72 12.09 0.67 22.52
N GLN A 73 13.24 0.05 22.23
CA GLN A 73 14.23 -0.27 23.25
C GLN A 73 14.73 1.00 23.96
N GLN A 74 14.84 2.12 23.23
CA GLN A 74 15.30 3.40 23.78
C GLN A 74 14.21 4.20 24.51
N TYR A 75 13.01 4.30 23.94
CA TYR A 75 11.98 5.26 24.34
C TYR A 75 10.78 4.61 25.04
N GLY A 76 10.66 3.28 25.01
CA GLY A 76 9.58 2.53 25.65
C GLY A 76 8.45 2.15 24.68
N PRO A 77 7.27 1.77 25.20
CA PRO A 77 6.22 1.07 24.44
C PRO A 77 5.47 1.95 23.42
N VAL A 78 5.53 3.28 23.54
CA VAL A 78 4.86 4.20 22.62
C VAL A 78 5.86 5.24 22.15
N VAL A 79 6.08 5.32 20.83
CA VAL A 79 7.08 6.21 20.23
C VAL A 79 6.47 7.05 19.12
N ARG A 80 6.75 8.35 19.13
CA ARG A 80 6.39 9.26 18.05
C ARG A 80 7.34 9.13 16.88
N ILE A 81 6.84 8.64 15.75
CA ILE A 81 7.61 8.38 14.52
C ILE A 81 7.13 9.20 13.31
N GLY A 82 6.36 10.26 13.58
CA GLY A 82 5.82 11.19 12.59
C GLY A 82 5.17 12.39 13.29
N PRO A 83 4.85 13.47 12.56
CA PRO A 83 4.11 14.60 13.12
C PRO A 83 2.79 14.17 13.79
N ASN A 84 2.04 13.29 13.11
CA ASN A 84 0.76 12.75 13.57
C ASN A 84 0.79 11.22 13.67
N HIS A 85 1.92 10.63 14.07
CA HIS A 85 2.08 9.17 14.04
C HIS A 85 2.77 8.67 15.31
N LEU A 86 2.08 7.76 16.01
CA LEU A 86 2.61 6.98 17.11
C LEU A 86 2.76 5.52 16.68
N HIS A 87 3.87 4.90 17.07
CA HIS A 87 4.08 3.47 16.93
C HIS A 87 3.99 2.83 18.32
N PHE A 88 3.33 1.68 18.38
CA PHE A 88 3.03 0.97 19.61
C PHE A 88 3.73 -0.39 19.59
N TRP A 89 4.47 -0.69 20.66
CA TRP A 89 4.96 -2.02 20.99
C TRP A 89 4.34 -2.42 22.33
N ASP A 90 3.01 -2.61 22.28
CA ASP A 90 2.17 -2.97 23.42
C ASP A 90 1.04 -3.90 22.95
N GLY A 91 0.89 -5.05 23.62
CA GLY A 91 -0.17 -6.01 23.33
C GLY A 91 -1.57 -5.47 23.63
N GLU A 92 -1.70 -4.58 24.62
CA GLU A 92 -2.99 -3.97 24.98
C GLU A 92 -3.50 -3.02 23.89
N ALA A 93 -2.61 -2.48 23.05
CA ALA A 93 -2.96 -1.60 21.93
C ALA A 93 -3.62 -2.35 20.75
N ILE A 94 -3.42 -3.66 20.63
CA ILE A 94 -3.91 -4.46 19.49
C ILE A 94 -5.43 -4.39 19.38
N ALA A 95 -6.16 -4.63 20.46
CA ALA A 95 -7.63 -4.65 20.42
C ALA A 95 -8.23 -3.25 20.13
N PRO A 96 -7.82 -2.16 20.80
CA PRO A 96 -8.29 -0.82 20.48
C PRO A 96 -8.02 -0.39 19.02
N ILE A 97 -6.84 -0.72 18.47
CA ILE A 97 -6.45 -0.34 17.11
C ILE A 97 -7.20 -1.19 16.07
N TYR A 98 -7.16 -2.52 16.18
CA TYR A 98 -7.66 -3.41 15.12
C TYR A 98 -9.12 -3.82 15.29
N LYS A 99 -9.68 -3.76 16.52
CA LYS A 99 -11.10 -4.06 16.79
C LYS A 99 -11.94 -2.80 17.05
N GLY A 100 -11.33 -1.61 17.02
CA GLY A 100 -12.02 -0.33 17.16
C GLY A 100 -12.96 0.03 16.00
N GLY A 101 -12.98 -0.78 14.94
CA GLY A 101 -13.81 -0.56 13.75
C GLY A 101 -13.49 0.77 13.09
N ARG A 102 -14.53 1.55 12.75
CA ARG A 102 -14.39 2.85 12.07
C ARG A 102 -13.65 3.92 12.90
N LYS A 103 -13.46 3.72 14.21
CA LYS A 103 -12.71 4.67 15.07
C LYS A 103 -11.20 4.69 14.77
N MET A 104 -10.69 3.61 14.18
CA MET A 104 -9.27 3.43 13.84
C MET A 104 -9.16 2.96 12.37
N GLY A 105 -9.71 3.76 11.47
CA GLY A 105 -9.71 3.46 10.03
C GLY A 105 -8.32 3.53 9.40
N LYS A 106 -8.20 2.93 8.21
CA LYS A 106 -7.00 3.06 7.36
C LYS A 106 -6.73 4.54 7.06
N THR A 107 -5.49 4.97 7.23
CA THR A 107 -5.05 6.33 6.90
C THR A 107 -4.82 6.47 5.40
N GLU A 108 -4.63 7.70 4.94
CA GLU A 108 -4.29 8.04 3.56
C GLU A 108 -3.09 7.25 3.00
N PHE A 109 -2.19 6.71 3.86
CA PHE A 109 -1.12 5.77 3.48
C PHE A 109 -1.56 4.71 2.46
N TYR A 110 -2.77 4.17 2.62
CA TYR A 110 -3.32 3.12 1.76
C TYR A 110 -3.70 3.60 0.35
N ASP A 111 -3.88 4.91 0.13
CA ASP A 111 -4.16 5.49 -1.20
C ASP A 111 -3.04 5.17 -2.20
N ALA A 112 -1.79 5.06 -1.73
CA ALA A 112 -0.64 4.74 -2.56
C ALA A 112 -0.69 3.32 -3.17
N PHE A 113 -1.53 2.43 -2.62
CA PHE A 113 -1.75 1.07 -3.13
C PHE A 113 -2.89 0.98 -4.15
N THR A 114 -3.57 2.10 -4.43
CA THR A 114 -4.64 2.15 -5.43
C THR A 114 -4.09 2.18 -6.85
N ALA A 115 -4.35 1.14 -7.64
CA ALA A 115 -3.87 1.02 -9.01
C ALA A 115 -4.79 1.67 -10.05
N PHE A 116 -6.03 1.21 -10.16
CA PHE A 116 -7.02 1.74 -11.11
C PHE A 116 -8.08 2.54 -10.34
N ASN A 117 -8.82 1.87 -9.45
CA ASN A 117 -9.75 2.43 -8.48
C ASN A 117 -9.41 1.90 -7.07
N PRO A 118 -9.94 2.52 -5.99
CA PRO A 118 -9.82 1.96 -4.65
C PRO A 118 -10.28 0.49 -4.63
N ASN A 119 -9.41 -0.39 -4.11
CA ASN A 119 -9.64 -1.84 -4.03
C ASN A 119 -9.75 -2.30 -2.56
N LEU A 120 -9.96 -3.58 -2.30
CA LEU A 120 -10.09 -4.07 -0.92
C LEU A 120 -8.86 -3.74 -0.03
N PHE A 121 -7.66 -3.75 -0.59
CA PHE A 121 -6.44 -3.45 0.17
C PHE A 121 -6.28 -1.94 0.46
N GLY A 122 -6.28 -1.12 -0.60
CA GLY A 122 -6.02 0.32 -0.55
C GLY A 122 -7.24 1.18 -0.22
N GLY A 123 -8.45 0.65 -0.41
CA GLY A 123 -9.69 1.39 -0.24
C GLY A 123 -10.01 1.70 1.21
N ARG A 124 -10.46 2.94 1.44
CA ARG A 124 -10.91 3.48 2.71
C ARG A 124 -12.40 3.81 2.60
N ASP A 125 -13.14 3.62 3.68
CA ASP A 125 -14.58 3.94 3.72
C ASP A 125 -14.86 5.43 3.46
N GLU A 126 -13.87 6.31 3.64
CA GLU A 126 -13.97 7.76 3.37
C GLU A 126 -13.72 8.17 1.91
N ASP A 127 -13.21 7.27 1.05
CA ASP A 127 -12.80 7.62 -0.32
C ASP A 127 -13.97 8.00 -1.24
N VAL A 128 -15.20 7.75 -0.80
CA VAL A 128 -16.43 8.11 -1.50
C VAL A 128 -16.64 9.64 -1.57
N LYS A 129 -16.05 10.41 -0.66
CA LYS A 129 -16.18 11.89 -0.65
C LYS A 129 -15.32 12.64 -1.68
N LYS A 130 -14.42 11.95 -2.38
CA LYS A 130 -13.42 12.57 -3.28
C LYS A 130 -13.66 12.31 -4.78
N ALA A 131 -14.76 11.65 -5.16
CA ALA A 131 -15.10 11.44 -6.56
C ALA A 131 -15.51 12.75 -7.26
N PRO A 132 -15.27 12.90 -8.59
CA PRO A 132 -15.84 13.99 -9.39
C PRO A 132 -17.37 14.08 -9.19
N PRO A 133 -17.99 15.28 -9.21
CA PRO A 133 -19.42 15.48 -8.91
C PRO A 133 -20.37 14.56 -9.68
N ASP A 134 -19.96 14.21 -10.90
CA ASP A 134 -20.59 13.33 -11.89
C ASP A 134 -20.51 11.83 -11.56
N LEU A 135 -19.72 11.43 -10.56
CA LEU A 135 -19.56 10.06 -10.05
C LEU A 135 -19.93 9.91 -8.56
N ILE A 136 -20.39 10.99 -7.91
CA ILE A 136 -20.84 10.95 -6.52
C ILE A 136 -22.24 10.33 -6.48
N ARG A 137 -22.34 9.09 -5.98
CA ARG A 137 -23.63 8.48 -5.64
C ARG A 137 -24.32 9.22 -4.49
N PRO A 138 -25.65 9.20 -4.37
CA PRO A 138 -26.38 9.81 -3.26
C PRO A 138 -25.85 9.35 -1.88
N PRO A 139 -25.83 10.20 -0.83
CA PRO A 139 -25.29 9.87 0.50
C PRO A 139 -25.81 8.57 1.15
N ALA A 140 -27.02 8.14 0.80
CA ALA A 140 -27.59 6.87 1.26
C ALA A 140 -26.96 5.63 0.58
N GLU A 141 -26.36 5.79 -0.59
CA GLU A 141 -25.67 4.76 -1.38
C GLU A 141 -24.13 4.82 -1.24
N GLN A 142 -23.61 5.79 -0.47
CA GLN A 142 -22.18 6.01 -0.25
C GLN A 142 -21.57 5.08 0.81
N GLU A 143 -22.41 4.28 1.46
CA GLU A 143 -21.91 3.24 2.32
C GLU A 143 -21.18 2.18 1.45
N GLN A 144 -19.96 1.79 1.86
CA GLN A 144 -19.48 0.41 1.72
C GLN A 144 -18.72 -0.02 0.45
N VAL A 145 -17.96 0.79 -0.32
CA VAL A 145 -17.13 0.18 -1.40
C VAL A 145 -16.21 -0.92 -0.84
N HIS A 146 -15.49 -0.66 0.25
CA HIS A 146 -14.62 -1.66 0.89
C HIS A 146 -15.40 -2.86 1.47
N SER A 147 -16.50 -2.64 2.22
CA SER A 147 -17.27 -3.76 2.78
C SER A 147 -18.13 -4.51 1.75
N LEU A 148 -18.58 -3.85 0.67
CA LEU A 148 -19.19 -4.49 -0.50
C LEU A 148 -18.18 -5.41 -1.18
N ARG A 149 -16.96 -4.91 -1.47
CA ARG A 149 -15.89 -5.73 -2.07
C ARG A 149 -15.52 -6.89 -1.17
N ARG A 150 -15.39 -6.66 0.14
CA ARG A 150 -15.18 -7.72 1.12
C ARG A 150 -16.27 -8.79 1.06
N ARG A 151 -17.54 -8.38 0.97
CA ARG A 151 -18.69 -9.30 0.88
C ARG A 151 -18.68 -10.08 -0.45
N GLN A 152 -18.40 -9.42 -1.56
CA GLN A 152 -18.32 -10.03 -2.89
C GLN A 152 -17.19 -11.08 -2.99
N LEU A 153 -16.05 -10.82 -2.33
CA LEU A 153 -14.91 -11.74 -2.30
C LEU A 153 -15.02 -12.85 -1.27
N ALA A 154 -15.77 -12.64 -0.18
CA ALA A 154 -15.84 -13.58 0.94
C ALA A 154 -16.20 -15.02 0.53
N HIS A 155 -17.06 -15.19 -0.47
CA HIS A 155 -17.43 -16.53 -0.96
C HIS A 155 -16.23 -17.30 -1.53
N GLY A 156 -15.31 -16.61 -2.22
CA GLY A 156 -14.08 -17.19 -2.75
C GLY A 156 -13.13 -17.71 -1.67
N PHE A 157 -13.26 -17.20 -0.45
CA PHE A 157 -12.47 -17.61 0.73
C PHE A 157 -13.25 -18.51 1.71
N SER A 158 -14.44 -18.98 1.32
CA SER A 158 -15.21 -19.93 2.15
C SER A 158 -14.52 -21.29 2.21
N GLN A 159 -14.79 -22.07 3.26
CA GLN A 159 -14.24 -23.42 3.40
C GLN A 159 -14.52 -24.30 2.17
N ALA A 160 -15.75 -24.25 1.64
CA ALA A 160 -16.10 -25.00 0.43
C ALA A 160 -15.28 -24.55 -0.79
N SER A 161 -14.98 -23.26 -0.94
CA SER A 161 -14.10 -22.78 -2.01
C SER A 161 -12.67 -23.26 -1.82
N VAL A 162 -12.15 -23.26 -0.59
CA VAL A 162 -10.81 -23.75 -0.27
C VAL A 162 -10.68 -25.26 -0.56
N GLU A 163 -11.69 -26.06 -0.21
CA GLU A 163 -11.74 -27.49 -0.54
C GLU A 163 -11.71 -27.72 -2.07
N ASN A 164 -12.41 -26.88 -2.84
CA ASN A 164 -12.36 -26.94 -4.31
C ASN A 164 -10.98 -26.56 -4.88
N PHE A 165 -10.17 -25.78 -4.16
CA PHE A 165 -8.80 -25.44 -4.58
C PHE A 165 -7.76 -26.50 -4.23
N GLU A 166 -8.07 -27.43 -3.34
CA GLU A 166 -7.13 -28.44 -2.85
C GLU A 166 -6.44 -29.23 -3.98
N PRO A 167 -7.14 -29.72 -5.03
CA PRO A 167 -6.48 -30.46 -6.12
C PRO A 167 -5.43 -29.62 -6.87
N LEU A 168 -5.68 -28.31 -7.00
CA LEU A 168 -4.79 -27.37 -7.67
C LEU A 168 -3.52 -27.13 -6.84
N ILE A 169 -3.72 -26.89 -5.54
CA ILE A 169 -2.63 -26.72 -4.57
C ILE A 169 -1.77 -27.99 -4.52
N ASN A 170 -2.39 -29.18 -4.47
CA ASN A 170 -1.71 -30.47 -4.51
C ASN A 170 -0.88 -30.65 -5.79
N GLY A 171 -1.33 -30.13 -6.93
CA GLY A 171 -0.57 -30.08 -8.17
C GLY A 171 0.75 -29.32 -8.01
N HIS A 172 0.70 -28.12 -7.44
CA HIS A 172 1.90 -27.31 -7.19
C HIS A 172 2.79 -27.89 -6.10
N ILE A 173 2.24 -28.51 -5.05
CA ILE A 173 3.03 -29.21 -4.02
C ILE A 173 3.88 -30.31 -4.67
N LYS A 174 3.33 -31.08 -5.61
CA LYS A 174 4.08 -32.10 -6.34
C LYS A 174 5.26 -31.50 -7.12
N ILE A 175 5.07 -30.35 -7.76
CA ILE A 175 6.16 -29.66 -8.48
C ILE A 175 7.26 -29.25 -7.51
N LEU A 176 6.90 -28.64 -6.38
CA LEU A 176 7.84 -28.24 -5.33
C LEU A 176 8.61 -29.46 -4.80
N LEU A 177 7.92 -30.53 -4.40
CA LEU A 177 8.53 -31.75 -3.87
C LEU A 177 9.47 -32.40 -4.88
N ASN A 178 9.09 -32.48 -6.15
CA ASN A 178 9.95 -33.01 -7.20
C ASN A 178 11.23 -32.18 -7.35
N LYS A 179 11.14 -30.85 -7.25
CA LYS A 179 12.29 -29.95 -7.33
C LYS A 179 13.21 -30.10 -6.11
N LEU A 180 12.65 -30.17 -4.90
CA LEU A 180 13.41 -30.40 -3.67
C LEU A 180 14.09 -31.78 -3.67
N ASN A 181 13.39 -32.83 -4.11
CA ASN A 181 13.97 -34.17 -4.24
C ASN A 181 15.13 -34.18 -5.25
N LYS A 182 15.01 -33.45 -6.36
CA LYS A 182 16.11 -33.31 -7.32
C LYS A 182 17.32 -32.64 -6.66
N PHE A 183 17.14 -31.51 -5.98
CA PHE A 183 18.23 -30.82 -5.27
C PHE A 183 18.91 -31.72 -4.23
N ALA A 184 18.13 -32.51 -3.49
CA ALA A 184 18.67 -33.48 -2.53
C ALA A 184 19.47 -34.60 -3.20
N GLN A 185 19.01 -35.12 -4.35
CA GLN A 185 19.70 -36.18 -5.09
C GLN A 185 20.99 -35.69 -5.76
N THR A 186 21.00 -34.44 -6.24
CA THR A 186 22.15 -33.85 -6.93
C THR A 186 23.08 -33.08 -6.00
N GLU A 187 22.76 -32.99 -4.70
CA GLU A 187 23.45 -32.15 -3.71
C GLU A 187 23.63 -30.69 -4.17
N GLU A 188 22.65 -30.18 -4.93
CA GLU A 188 22.69 -28.82 -5.48
C GLU A 188 22.33 -27.81 -4.39
N VAL A 189 23.17 -26.78 -4.22
CA VAL A 189 22.86 -25.65 -3.33
C VAL A 189 21.81 -24.77 -4.02
N PHE A 190 20.71 -24.48 -3.32
CA PHE A 190 19.62 -23.68 -3.83
C PHE A 190 19.13 -22.65 -2.80
N ASP A 191 18.46 -21.60 -3.29
CA ASP A 191 17.78 -20.63 -2.45
C ASP A 191 16.35 -21.11 -2.11
N LEU A 192 16.15 -21.48 -0.84
CA LEU A 192 14.86 -21.91 -0.31
C LEU A 192 13.80 -20.79 -0.38
N LYS A 193 14.18 -19.53 -0.12
CA LYS A 193 13.27 -18.39 -0.18
C LYS A 193 12.72 -18.26 -1.60
N SER A 194 13.58 -18.29 -2.61
CA SER A 194 13.16 -18.19 -4.01
C SER A 194 12.27 -19.37 -4.40
N THR A 195 12.65 -20.58 -4.03
CA THR A 195 11.89 -21.81 -4.32
C THR A 195 10.46 -21.78 -3.76
N ILE A 196 10.30 -21.37 -2.50
CA ILE A 196 8.99 -21.23 -1.86
C ILE A 196 8.21 -20.06 -2.48
N SER A 197 8.88 -18.96 -2.83
CA SER A 197 8.21 -17.80 -3.43
C SER A 197 7.62 -18.13 -4.80
N TYR A 198 8.31 -18.95 -5.61
CA TYR A 198 7.78 -19.47 -6.88
C TYR A 198 6.55 -20.35 -6.68
N PHE A 199 6.59 -21.23 -5.67
CA PHE A 199 5.47 -22.08 -5.30
C PHE A 199 4.22 -21.27 -4.89
N VAL A 200 4.40 -20.26 -4.05
CA VAL A 200 3.31 -19.37 -3.62
C VAL A 200 2.75 -18.56 -4.78
N LEU A 201 3.61 -18.02 -5.66
CA LEU A 201 3.16 -17.26 -6.83
C LEU A 201 2.33 -18.13 -7.78
N ASP A 202 2.77 -19.37 -8.04
CA ASP A 202 2.02 -20.26 -8.92
C ASP A 202 0.66 -20.64 -8.32
N ILE A 203 0.59 -20.96 -7.02
CA ILE A 203 -0.70 -21.19 -6.34
C ILE A 203 -1.61 -19.96 -6.45
N LEU A 204 -1.06 -18.77 -6.24
CA LEU A 204 -1.82 -17.53 -6.34
C LEU A 204 -2.38 -17.36 -7.75
N GLY A 205 -1.57 -17.55 -8.79
CA GLY A 205 -2.03 -17.52 -10.17
C GLY A 205 -3.14 -18.54 -10.46
N GLU A 206 -2.97 -19.76 -9.97
CA GLU A 206 -3.87 -20.88 -10.16
C GLU A 206 -5.24 -20.68 -9.46
N VAL A 207 -5.23 -20.12 -8.25
CA VAL A 207 -6.42 -19.92 -7.40
C VAL A 207 -7.12 -18.59 -7.66
N ALA A 208 -6.36 -17.53 -7.98
CA ALA A 208 -6.92 -16.21 -8.24
C ALA A 208 -7.35 -16.04 -9.70
N PHE A 209 -6.55 -16.54 -10.66
CA PHE A 209 -6.72 -16.24 -12.09
C PHE A 209 -6.93 -17.47 -12.98
N SER A 210 -7.00 -18.68 -12.41
CA SER A 210 -6.98 -19.94 -13.17
C SER A 210 -5.80 -20.05 -14.14
N ARG A 211 -4.69 -19.37 -13.85
CA ARG A 211 -3.51 -19.31 -14.72
C ARG A 211 -2.25 -19.29 -13.84
N PRO A 212 -1.44 -20.36 -13.86
CA PRO A 212 -0.17 -20.34 -13.14
C PRO A 212 0.83 -19.46 -13.89
N PHE A 213 1.73 -18.81 -13.16
CA PHE A 213 2.84 -18.03 -13.74
C PHE A 213 4.03 -18.92 -14.18
N ASN A 214 3.94 -20.21 -13.89
CA ASN A 214 4.95 -21.24 -14.15
C ASN A 214 6.32 -20.90 -13.54
N ALA A 215 6.33 -20.13 -12.44
CA ALA A 215 7.54 -19.68 -11.77
C ALA A 215 8.36 -20.86 -11.24
N GLN A 216 7.71 -21.91 -10.74
CA GLN A 216 8.42 -23.10 -10.23
C GLN A 216 9.20 -23.82 -11.33
N VAL A 217 8.62 -23.90 -12.53
CA VAL A 217 9.22 -24.59 -13.68
C VAL A 217 10.35 -23.76 -14.27
N ARG A 218 10.12 -22.46 -14.50
CA ARG A 218 11.14 -21.54 -15.03
C ARG A 218 12.31 -21.35 -14.07
N GLY A 219 12.04 -21.37 -12.76
CA GLY A 219 13.04 -21.04 -11.74
C GLY A 219 13.34 -19.54 -11.66
N GLU A 220 12.44 -18.71 -12.17
CA GLU A 220 12.49 -17.26 -12.18
C GLU A 220 11.05 -16.70 -12.15
N ALA A 221 10.90 -15.49 -11.64
CA ALA A 221 9.60 -14.82 -11.56
C ALA A 221 9.76 -13.30 -11.57
N ASP A 222 9.70 -12.71 -12.77
CA ASP A 222 9.67 -11.25 -12.96
C ASP A 222 8.47 -10.61 -12.24
N GLU A 223 7.39 -11.36 -12.09
CA GLU A 223 6.18 -10.97 -11.38
C GLU A 223 6.48 -10.65 -9.90
N ILE A 224 7.33 -11.45 -9.25
CA ILE A 224 7.73 -11.22 -7.84
C ILE A 224 8.52 -9.92 -7.73
N HIS A 225 9.41 -9.65 -8.69
CA HIS A 225 10.15 -8.39 -8.73
C HIS A 225 9.22 -7.19 -8.93
N ALA A 226 8.23 -7.32 -9.81
CA ALA A 226 7.24 -6.28 -10.05
C ALA A 226 6.34 -6.01 -8.84
N ILE A 227 5.90 -7.06 -8.13
CA ILE A 227 5.14 -6.96 -6.89
C ILE A 227 5.96 -6.24 -5.81
N ASN A 228 7.21 -6.66 -5.58
CA ASN A 228 8.09 -6.02 -4.60
C ASN A 228 8.37 -4.56 -4.93
N ASP A 229 8.61 -4.23 -6.20
CA ASP A 229 8.82 -2.85 -6.66
C ASP A 229 7.57 -1.99 -6.44
N HIS A 230 6.38 -2.54 -6.71
CA HIS A 230 5.12 -1.87 -6.43
C HIS A 230 4.93 -1.62 -4.93
N ILE A 231 5.12 -2.63 -4.09
CA ILE A 231 4.98 -2.52 -2.63
C ILE A 231 5.94 -1.45 -2.10
N LEU A 232 7.21 -1.48 -2.52
CA LEU A 232 8.20 -0.48 -2.10
C LEU A 232 7.78 0.94 -2.53
N LEU A 233 7.35 1.11 -3.79
CA LEU A 233 6.90 2.41 -4.28
C LEU A 233 5.72 2.93 -3.46
N SER A 234 4.72 2.09 -3.23
CA SER A 234 3.52 2.46 -2.49
C SER A 234 3.81 2.75 -1.02
N CYS A 235 4.66 1.96 -0.37
CA CYS A 235 5.14 2.25 0.98
C CYS A 235 5.87 3.60 1.03
N VAL A 236 6.82 3.87 0.14
CA VAL A 236 7.56 5.15 0.17
C VAL A 236 6.64 6.33 -0.10
N VAL A 237 5.80 6.27 -1.15
CA VAL A 237 4.88 7.36 -1.51
C VAL A 237 3.82 7.58 -0.42
N GLY A 238 3.31 6.50 0.18
CA GLY A 238 2.37 6.55 1.30
C GLY A 238 2.95 7.24 2.54
N GLU A 239 4.27 7.29 2.68
CA GLU A 239 4.92 8.03 3.78
C GLU A 239 5.18 9.51 3.48
N LEU A 240 5.09 9.93 2.22
CA LEU A 240 5.37 11.31 1.84
C LEU A 240 4.24 12.24 2.30
N PRO A 241 4.57 13.47 2.74
CA PRO A 241 3.56 14.48 3.04
C PRO A 241 2.81 14.89 1.76
N PHE A 242 1.60 15.44 1.93
CA PHE A 242 0.75 15.89 0.82
C PHE A 242 0.53 14.81 -0.25
N GLN A 243 0.05 13.64 0.17
CA GLN A 243 0.03 12.43 -0.65
C GLN A 243 -0.58 12.56 -2.04
N ALA A 244 -1.64 13.36 -2.21
CA ALA A 244 -2.22 13.62 -3.53
C ALA A 244 -1.19 14.25 -4.49
N LEU A 245 -0.45 15.25 -3.99
CA LEU A 245 0.63 15.91 -4.72
C LEU A 245 1.83 14.97 -4.88
N SER A 246 2.25 14.27 -3.82
CA SER A 246 3.42 13.38 -3.89
C SER A 246 3.19 12.21 -4.87
N THR A 247 1.99 11.64 -4.89
CA THR A 247 1.59 10.58 -5.83
C THR A 247 1.52 11.12 -7.25
N PHE A 248 1.00 12.33 -7.44
CA PHE A 248 1.00 13.00 -8.75
C PHE A 248 2.43 13.24 -9.24
N LEU A 249 3.29 13.83 -8.41
CA LEU A 249 4.68 14.13 -8.75
C LEU A 249 5.52 12.86 -8.96
N ALA A 250 5.24 11.78 -8.24
CA ALA A 250 5.94 10.50 -8.40
C ALA A 250 5.82 9.94 -9.82
N ARG A 251 4.70 10.21 -10.52
CA ARG A 251 4.49 9.82 -11.93
C ARG A 251 5.47 10.51 -12.88
N TRP A 252 5.95 11.70 -12.51
CA TRP A 252 6.84 12.55 -13.28
C TRP A 252 8.21 12.69 -12.62
N SER A 253 8.54 11.81 -11.68
CA SER A 253 9.77 11.95 -10.89
C SER A 253 11.00 11.89 -11.80
N PRO A 254 11.93 12.87 -11.72
CA PRO A 254 13.18 12.80 -12.44
C PRO A 254 14.12 11.72 -11.89
N VAL A 255 13.81 11.18 -10.70
CA VAL A 255 14.65 10.24 -9.98
C VAL A 255 14.58 8.85 -10.62
N SER A 256 15.73 8.32 -11.04
CA SER A 256 15.84 7.08 -11.82
C SER A 256 15.19 5.87 -11.15
N TRP A 257 15.40 5.67 -9.84
CA TRP A 257 14.82 4.54 -9.12
C TRP A 257 13.29 4.64 -9.06
N MET A 258 12.73 5.83 -8.83
CA MET A 258 11.27 6.03 -8.84
C MET A 258 10.65 5.72 -10.20
N ARG A 259 11.31 6.14 -11.29
CA ARG A 259 10.87 5.80 -12.66
C ARG A 259 10.89 4.30 -12.91
N LYS A 260 11.93 3.60 -12.43
CA LYS A 260 12.01 2.13 -12.51
C LYS A 260 10.83 1.48 -11.79
N LEU A 261 10.57 1.85 -10.54
CA LEU A 261 9.46 1.29 -9.77
C LEU A 261 8.10 1.60 -10.42
N GLY A 262 7.93 2.83 -10.93
CA GLY A 262 6.72 3.23 -11.65
C GLY A 262 6.48 2.40 -12.92
N LYS A 263 7.54 2.10 -13.69
CA LYS A 263 7.47 1.19 -14.84
C LYS A 263 7.10 -0.23 -14.40
N SER A 264 7.73 -0.73 -13.34
CA SER A 264 7.46 -2.06 -12.76
C SER A 264 5.98 -2.20 -12.37
N ARG A 265 5.44 -1.20 -11.67
CA ARG A 265 4.02 -1.11 -11.33
C ARG A 265 3.11 -1.10 -12.56
N ASN A 266 3.46 -0.36 -13.61
CA ASN A 266 2.66 -0.33 -14.84
C ASN A 266 2.67 -1.68 -15.57
N ASN A 267 3.80 -2.39 -15.57
CA ASN A 267 3.87 -3.75 -16.11
C ASN A 267 2.96 -4.69 -15.32
N LEU A 268 2.98 -4.62 -13.98
CA LEU A 268 2.10 -5.41 -13.13
C LEU A 268 0.61 -5.12 -13.40
N LYS A 269 0.26 -3.84 -13.60
CA LYS A 269 -1.10 -3.45 -14.03
C LYS A 269 -1.48 -4.08 -15.36
N ALA A 270 -0.57 -4.11 -16.34
CA ALA A 270 -0.83 -4.72 -17.64
C ALA A 270 -1.04 -6.24 -17.53
N THR A 271 -0.20 -6.95 -16.76
CA THR A 271 -0.37 -8.39 -16.49
C THR A 271 -1.71 -8.68 -15.83
N CYS A 272 -2.11 -7.86 -14.84
CA CYS A 272 -3.41 -7.96 -14.21
C CYS A 272 -4.55 -7.79 -15.23
N SER A 273 -4.48 -6.78 -16.09
CA SER A 273 -5.49 -6.56 -17.14
C SER A 273 -5.56 -7.71 -18.13
N GLU A 274 -4.43 -8.30 -18.50
CA GLU A 274 -4.42 -9.50 -19.34
C GLU A 274 -5.16 -10.67 -18.67
N CYS A 275 -4.92 -10.93 -17.38
CA CYS A 275 -5.64 -11.98 -16.64
C CYS A 275 -7.14 -11.71 -16.57
N VAL A 276 -7.55 -10.47 -16.31
CA VAL A 276 -8.97 -10.08 -16.25
C VAL A 276 -9.64 -10.21 -17.61
N SER A 277 -9.05 -9.63 -18.66
CA SER A 277 -9.63 -9.71 -20.00
C SER A 277 -9.66 -11.15 -20.51
N ASN A 278 -8.67 -11.98 -20.20
CA ASN A 278 -8.70 -13.41 -20.52
C ASN A 278 -9.87 -14.11 -19.82
N LYS A 279 -10.12 -13.82 -18.54
CA LYS A 279 -11.21 -14.42 -17.76
C LYS A 279 -12.60 -14.01 -18.27
N ILE A 280 -12.76 -12.74 -18.66
CA ILE A 280 -14.02 -12.22 -19.19
C ILE A 280 -14.32 -12.80 -20.58
N ASN A 281 -13.30 -12.89 -21.44
CA ASN A 281 -13.48 -13.32 -22.83
C ASN A 281 -13.51 -14.85 -22.99
N ASN A 282 -12.82 -15.59 -22.11
CA ASN A 282 -12.76 -17.05 -22.15
C ASN A 282 -13.47 -17.61 -20.92
N ALA A 283 -14.81 -17.68 -20.99
CA ALA A 283 -15.63 -18.27 -19.95
C ALA A 283 -15.17 -19.71 -19.67
N SER A 284 -14.78 -19.97 -18.42
CA SER A 284 -14.41 -21.28 -17.94
C SER A 284 -15.29 -21.63 -16.75
N ASP A 285 -15.75 -22.87 -16.69
CA ASP A 285 -16.49 -23.40 -15.54
C ASP A 285 -15.63 -23.49 -14.28
N ARG A 286 -14.31 -23.27 -14.42
CA ARG A 286 -13.37 -23.28 -13.31
C ARG A 286 -13.63 -22.09 -12.38
N ARG A 287 -13.98 -22.42 -11.14
CA ARG A 287 -14.15 -21.46 -10.05
C ARG A 287 -12.79 -20.99 -9.57
N ASP A 288 -12.57 -19.69 -9.58
CA ASP A 288 -11.44 -18.98 -8.99
C ASP A 288 -11.94 -17.72 -8.27
N LEU A 289 -11.05 -17.01 -7.57
CA LEU A 289 -11.43 -15.78 -6.86
C LEU A 289 -11.95 -14.71 -7.83
N LEU A 290 -11.36 -14.60 -9.01
CA LEU A 290 -11.75 -13.61 -10.02
C LEU A 290 -13.16 -13.87 -10.59
N GLN A 291 -13.56 -15.13 -10.75
CA GLN A 291 -14.90 -15.53 -11.19
C GLN A 291 -15.96 -15.03 -10.21
N SER A 292 -15.65 -15.02 -8.91
CA SER A 292 -16.56 -14.48 -7.89
C SER A 292 -16.79 -12.98 -8.10
N LEU A 293 -15.77 -12.23 -8.54
CA LEU A 293 -15.91 -10.82 -8.91
C LEU A 293 -16.65 -10.61 -10.22
N VAL A 294 -16.36 -11.41 -11.25
CA VAL A 294 -17.00 -11.30 -12.58
C VAL A 294 -18.52 -11.58 -12.49
N THR A 295 -18.90 -12.53 -11.64
CA THR A 295 -20.31 -12.93 -11.44
C THR A 295 -21.02 -12.15 -10.34
N ALA A 296 -20.29 -11.36 -9.54
CA ALA A 296 -20.86 -10.59 -8.45
C ALA A 296 -21.87 -9.58 -8.99
N LYS A 297 -23.06 -9.60 -8.39
CA LYS A 297 -24.09 -8.58 -8.59
C LYS A 297 -24.33 -7.83 -7.29
N ASP A 298 -24.54 -6.54 -7.41
CA ASP A 298 -25.01 -5.72 -6.31
C ASP A 298 -26.42 -6.16 -5.88
N VAL A 299 -26.65 -6.23 -4.57
CA VAL A 299 -27.89 -6.82 -4.01
C VAL A 299 -29.09 -5.89 -4.21
N GLU A 300 -28.86 -4.58 -4.24
CA GLU A 300 -29.93 -3.58 -4.33
C GLU A 300 -30.21 -3.19 -5.78
N THR A 301 -29.15 -2.98 -6.57
CA THR A 301 -29.25 -2.50 -7.96
C THR A 301 -29.19 -3.62 -8.99
N GLY A 302 -28.71 -4.81 -8.63
CA GLY A 302 -28.48 -5.91 -9.57
C GLY A 302 -27.31 -5.69 -10.53
N ALA A 303 -26.57 -4.58 -10.40
CA ALA A 303 -25.48 -4.20 -11.30
C ALA A 303 -24.26 -5.12 -11.11
N SER A 304 -23.61 -5.48 -12.22
CA SER A 304 -22.31 -6.17 -12.22
C SER A 304 -21.17 -5.19 -12.01
N LEU A 305 -20.01 -5.70 -11.60
CA LEU A 305 -18.78 -4.90 -11.55
C LEU A 305 -18.30 -4.51 -12.95
N THR A 306 -17.76 -3.30 -13.06
CA THR A 306 -17.07 -2.86 -14.28
C THR A 306 -15.72 -3.58 -14.40
N GLU A 307 -15.21 -3.72 -15.63
CA GLU A 307 -13.89 -4.32 -15.87
C GLU A 307 -12.78 -3.58 -15.11
N GLN A 308 -12.87 -2.26 -14.96
CA GLN A 308 -11.90 -1.46 -14.19
C GLN A 308 -11.95 -1.76 -12.68
N GLU A 309 -13.14 -1.98 -12.11
CA GLU A 309 -13.28 -2.40 -10.71
C GLU A 309 -12.71 -3.81 -10.49
N ILE A 310 -12.98 -4.73 -11.42
CA ILE A 310 -12.42 -6.10 -11.38
C ILE A 310 -10.90 -6.06 -11.47
N ASN A 311 -10.34 -5.24 -12.38
CA ASN A 311 -8.90 -4.98 -12.48
C ASN A 311 -8.30 -4.42 -11.19
N SER A 312 -9.03 -3.57 -10.48
CA SER A 312 -8.56 -2.99 -9.22
C SER A 312 -8.38 -4.04 -8.13
N GLU A 313 -9.33 -4.97 -8.02
CA GLU A 313 -9.28 -6.08 -7.07
C GLU A 313 -8.28 -7.15 -7.48
N ALA A 314 -8.23 -7.51 -8.76
CA ALA A 314 -7.24 -8.45 -9.29
C ALA A 314 -5.80 -7.96 -9.04
N PHE A 315 -5.55 -6.66 -9.16
CA PHE A 315 -4.27 -6.06 -8.83
C PHE A 315 -3.96 -6.12 -7.32
N ALA A 316 -4.99 -6.08 -6.45
CA ALA A 316 -4.80 -6.23 -5.01
C ALA A 316 -4.58 -7.68 -4.57
N MET A 317 -4.98 -8.64 -5.39
CA MET A 317 -4.71 -10.07 -5.17
C MET A 317 -3.27 -10.46 -5.51
N LEU A 318 -2.61 -9.70 -6.40
CA LEU A 318 -1.19 -9.85 -6.76
C LEU A 318 -0.29 -9.09 -5.79
#